data_AF-A0A3A5RAB3-F1
#
_entry.id   AF-A0A3A5RAB3-F1
#
_cell.length_a   1.000
_cell.length_b   1.000
_cell.length_c   1.000
_cell.angle_alpha   90.00
_cell.angle_beta   90.00
_cell.angle_gamma   90.00
#
_symmetry.space_group_name_H-M   'P 1'
#
loop_
_entity.id
_entity.type
_entity.pdbx_description
1 polymer ?
#
loop_
_entity_poly.entity_id
_entity_poly.type
_entity_poly.pdbx_seq_one_letter_code
_entity_poly.pdbx_strand_id
1 'polypeptide(L)'
;MTTLKSTWDMIEKVLITDTNVINAITRQLNIKNIRNEMFPTWRLTLQPGEEYDLGTAYYGAYLVRNSDSGAAALIMVGAGVSSNILLSDGNSISTDFTAGGKIILNKKTSNGNVYVKNGRSTEAYINVMQITNY
;
A
#
# COMPACT_ATOMS: atom_id res chain seq x y z
N MET A 1 22.61 24.14 -61.70
CA MET A 1 21.39 24.55 -60.97
C MET A 1 21.38 23.77 -59.67
N THR A 2 21.75 24.41 -58.56
CA THR A 2 21.91 23.72 -57.27
C THR A 2 20.58 23.81 -56.52
N THR A 3 19.93 22.67 -56.30
CA THR A 3 18.67 22.61 -55.57
C THR A 3 18.94 22.87 -54.09
N LEU A 4 18.37 23.94 -53.54
CA LEU A 4 18.41 24.21 -52.11
C LEU A 4 17.55 23.15 -51.41
N LYS A 5 18.19 22.29 -50.58
CA LYS A 5 17.46 21.42 -49.65
C LYS A 5 16.68 22.30 -48.68
N SER A 6 15.41 21.97 -48.44
CA SER A 6 14.63 22.70 -47.45
C SER A 6 15.26 22.48 -46.08
N THR A 7 15.25 23.49 -45.20
CA THR A 7 15.76 23.37 -43.82
C THR A 7 15.07 22.25 -43.04
N TRP A 8 13.87 21.84 -43.47
CA TRP A 8 13.14 20.68 -42.94
C TRP A 8 13.83 19.34 -43.25
N ASP A 9 14.55 19.24 -44.37
CA ASP A 9 15.32 18.05 -44.77
C ASP A 9 16.64 17.91 -44.00
N MET A 10 16.96 18.86 -43.11
CA MET A 10 18.16 18.89 -42.27
C MET A 10 17.89 18.56 -40.80
N ILE A 11 16.65 18.21 -40.43
CA ILE A 11 16.32 17.84 -39.05
C ILE A 11 16.64 16.36 -38.82
N GLU A 12 17.60 16.08 -37.93
CA GLU A 12 17.84 14.72 -37.44
C GLU A 12 16.65 14.25 -36.58
N LYS A 13 16.07 13.11 -36.95
CA LYS A 13 15.03 12.45 -36.15
C LYS A 13 15.71 11.55 -35.13
N VAL A 14 15.49 11.82 -33.84
CA VAL A 14 15.90 10.93 -32.75
C VAL A 14 14.76 9.94 -32.48
N LEU A 15 15.04 8.65 -32.57
CA LEU A 15 14.11 7.60 -32.14
C LEU A 15 14.24 7.43 -30.62
N ILE A 16 13.15 7.67 -29.88
CA ILE A 16 13.07 7.40 -28.44
C ILE A 16 12.24 6.15 -28.23
N THR A 17 12.78 5.15 -27.54
CA THR A 17 12.09 3.88 -27.24
C THR A 17 11.84 3.65 -25.75
N ASP A 18 12.47 4.44 -24.87
CA ASP A 18 12.29 4.32 -23.42
C ASP A 18 10.92 4.86 -23.00
N THR A 19 10.11 4.01 -22.35
CA THR A 19 8.75 4.35 -21.93
C THR A 19 8.71 5.45 -20.86
N ASN A 20 9.68 5.51 -19.94
CA ASN A 20 9.72 6.55 -18.91
C ASN A 20 10.03 7.92 -19.54
N VAL A 21 10.95 7.96 -20.52
CA VAL A 21 11.28 9.19 -21.26
C VAL A 21 10.10 9.65 -22.11
N ILE A 22 9.44 8.74 -22.82
CA ILE A 22 8.21 9.04 -23.58
C ILE A 22 7.13 9.60 -22.65
N ASN A 23 6.91 8.97 -21.49
CA ASN A 23 5.92 9.42 -20.53
C ASN A 23 6.24 10.82 -19.98
N ALA A 24 7.50 11.12 -19.71
CA ALA A 24 7.93 12.44 -19.26
C ALA A 24 7.69 13.53 -20.34
N ILE A 25 8.06 13.26 -21.59
CA ILE A 25 7.88 14.18 -22.73
C ILE A 25 6.40 14.40 -23.04
N THR A 26 5.62 13.32 -23.03
CA THR A 26 4.17 13.34 -23.31
C THR A 26 3.33 13.73 -22.10
N ARG A 27 3.97 14.01 -20.95
CA ARG A 27 3.31 14.34 -19.67
C ARG A 27 2.29 13.28 -19.23
N GLN A 28 2.55 12.02 -19.57
CA GLN A 28 1.74 10.90 -19.07
C GLN A 28 2.08 10.66 -17.60
N LEU A 29 1.13 11.00 -16.72
CA LEU A 29 1.20 10.66 -15.31
C LEU A 29 1.10 9.14 -15.14
N ASN A 30 2.09 8.52 -14.50
CA ASN A 30 1.98 7.14 -14.05
C ASN A 30 1.13 7.09 -12.77
N ILE A 31 -0.19 7.21 -12.94
CA ILE A 31 -1.18 7.29 -11.85
C ILE A 31 -1.06 6.10 -10.89
N LYS A 32 -0.70 4.92 -11.40
CA LYS A 32 -0.55 3.71 -10.57
C LYS A 32 0.63 3.84 -9.61
N ASN A 33 1.78 4.33 -10.07
CA ASN A 33 2.94 4.54 -9.21
C ASN A 33 2.67 5.64 -8.19
N ILE A 34 2.11 6.78 -8.64
CA ILE A 34 1.76 7.89 -7.75
C ILE A 34 0.82 7.43 -6.65
N ARG A 35 -0.24 6.69 -6.99
CA ARG A 35 -1.17 6.15 -5.99
C ARG A 35 -0.46 5.23 -5.00
N ASN A 36 0.41 4.34 -5.47
CA ASN A 36 1.10 3.41 -4.58
C ASN A 36 2.13 4.11 -3.67
N GLU A 37 2.75 5.19 -4.14
CA GLU A 37 3.62 6.05 -3.33
C GLU A 37 2.83 6.87 -2.30
N MET A 38 1.65 7.38 -2.70
CA MET A 38 0.76 8.13 -1.81
C MET A 38 0.08 7.24 -0.77
N PHE A 39 -0.24 6.00 -1.14
CA PHE A 39 -0.99 5.05 -0.32
C PHE A 39 -0.32 3.68 -0.36
N PRO A 40 0.73 3.49 0.45
CA PRO A 40 1.40 2.19 0.59
C PRO A 40 0.40 1.07 0.81
N THR A 41 0.56 -0.01 0.04
CA THR A 41 -0.38 -1.14 0.04
C THR A 41 0.40 -2.44 0.16
N TRP A 42 -0.07 -3.33 1.02
CA TRP A 42 0.48 -4.66 1.26
C TRP A 42 -0.55 -5.73 0.93
N ARG A 43 -0.10 -6.79 0.28
CA ARG A 43 -0.86 -8.01 0.02
C ARG A 43 -0.14 -9.17 0.68
N LEU A 44 -0.76 -9.73 1.70
CA LEU A 44 -0.13 -10.66 2.61
C LEU A 44 -0.87 -11.99 2.57
N THR A 45 -0.12 -13.09 2.57
CA THR A 45 -0.61 -14.43 2.89
C THR A 45 0.13 -14.86 4.15
N LEU A 46 -0.59 -15.04 5.25
CA LEU A 46 0.00 -15.35 6.56
C LEU A 46 -0.55 -16.68 7.09
N GLN A 47 0.33 -17.57 7.54
CA GLN A 47 -0.02 -18.79 8.26
C GLN A 47 -0.57 -18.48 9.66
N PRO A 48 -1.25 -19.44 10.32
CA PRO A 48 -1.71 -19.28 11.69
C PRO A 48 -0.57 -18.85 12.64
N GLY A 49 -0.78 -17.74 13.34
CA GLY A 49 0.18 -17.17 14.28
C GLY A 49 1.27 -16.30 13.66
N GLU A 50 1.41 -16.27 12.34
CA GLU A 50 2.41 -15.44 11.66
C GLU A 50 2.11 -13.95 11.80
N GLU A 51 3.20 -13.19 11.79
CA GLU A 51 3.20 -11.74 11.88
C GLU A 51 4.08 -11.16 10.78
N TYR A 52 3.67 -10.02 10.26
CA TYR A 52 4.39 -9.28 9.25
C TYR A 52 4.58 -7.83 9.69
N ASP A 53 5.82 -7.37 9.65
CA ASP A 53 6.18 -5.97 9.87
C ASP A 53 5.92 -5.17 8.60
N LEU A 54 5.05 -4.16 8.65
CA LEU A 54 4.78 -3.30 7.48
C LEU A 54 5.97 -2.40 7.12
N GLY A 55 7.00 -2.32 7.95
CA GLY A 55 8.19 -1.48 7.74
C GLY A 55 7.89 0.01 7.90
N THR A 56 6.77 0.35 8.55
CA THR A 56 6.34 1.72 8.76
C THR A 56 5.98 1.98 10.22
N ALA A 57 6.50 3.09 10.76
CA ALA A 57 6.13 3.62 12.07
C ALA A 57 5.09 4.75 11.98
N TYR A 58 4.54 5.02 10.78
CA TYR A 58 3.69 6.18 10.53
C TYR A 58 2.45 6.20 11.41
N TYR A 59 1.98 7.41 11.68
CA TYR A 59 0.69 7.63 12.34
C TYR A 59 -0.36 7.81 11.26
N GLY A 60 -1.52 7.18 11.42
CA GLY A 60 -2.56 7.35 10.43
C GLY A 60 -3.63 6.28 10.35
N ALA A 61 -4.43 6.41 9.31
CA ALA A 61 -5.52 5.52 9.00
C ALA A 61 -5.05 4.37 8.09
N TYR A 62 -5.39 3.14 8.48
CA TYR A 62 -5.13 1.91 7.73
C TYR A 62 -6.46 1.24 7.40
N LEU A 63 -6.69 0.96 6.11
CA LEU A 63 -7.74 0.05 5.66
C LEU A 63 -7.19 -1.37 5.67
N VAL A 64 -7.84 -2.26 6.41
CA VAL A 64 -7.54 -3.69 6.43
C VAL A 64 -8.72 -4.44 5.83
N ARG A 65 -8.44 -5.40 4.96
CA ARG A 65 -9.42 -6.37 4.46
C ARG A 65 -8.90 -7.78 4.59
N ASN A 66 -9.70 -8.65 5.21
CA ASN A 66 -9.53 -10.08 5.13
C ASN A 66 -10.30 -10.60 3.91
N SER A 67 -9.58 -11.08 2.90
CA SER A 67 -10.17 -11.45 1.61
C SER A 67 -11.07 -12.68 1.73
N ASP A 68 -10.78 -13.58 2.68
CA ASP A 68 -11.52 -14.84 2.84
C ASP A 68 -12.90 -14.63 3.47
N SER A 69 -12.99 -13.73 4.44
CA SER A 69 -14.23 -13.47 5.19
C SER A 69 -14.99 -12.25 4.70
N GLY A 70 -14.41 -11.47 3.77
CA GLY A 70 -14.95 -10.17 3.35
C GLY A 70 -14.90 -9.09 4.44
N ALA A 71 -14.30 -9.39 5.60
CA ALA A 71 -14.23 -8.47 6.73
C ALA A 71 -13.34 -7.28 6.40
N ALA A 72 -13.78 -6.09 6.80
CA ALA A 72 -13.04 -4.85 6.58
C ALA A 72 -13.03 -3.97 7.85
N ALA A 73 -11.90 -3.28 8.04
CA ALA A 73 -11.70 -2.36 9.14
C ALA A 73 -10.97 -1.10 8.68
N LEU A 74 -11.35 0.03 9.24
CA LEU A 74 -10.54 1.24 9.26
C LEU A 74 -9.92 1.39 10.65
N ILE A 75 -8.60 1.38 10.74
CA ILE A 75 -7.84 1.43 11.98
C ILE A 75 -7.04 2.72 12.03
N MET A 76 -7.24 3.50 13.09
CA MET A 76 -6.48 4.72 13.37
C MET A 76 -5.35 4.37 14.33
N VAL A 77 -4.13 4.31 13.79
CA VAL A 77 -2.92 3.97 14.54
C VAL A 77 -2.19 5.25 14.95
N GLY A 78 -2.00 5.41 16.26
CA GLY A 78 -1.27 6.54 16.86
C GLY A 78 0.18 6.21 17.20
N ALA A 79 0.75 7.01 18.10
CA ALA A 79 2.09 6.78 18.65
C ALA A 79 2.15 5.56 19.57
N GLY A 80 1.10 5.34 20.37
CA GLY A 80 1.04 4.24 21.33
C GLY A 80 0.64 2.90 20.73
N VAL A 81 0.47 1.92 21.63
CA VAL A 81 -0.01 0.56 21.31
C VAL A 81 -1.54 0.45 21.30
N SER A 82 -2.24 1.57 21.50
CA SER A 82 -3.70 1.64 21.43
C SER A 82 -4.12 2.30 20.12
N SER A 83 -5.12 1.74 19.47
CA SER A 83 -5.68 2.22 18.21
C SER A 83 -7.20 2.27 18.28
N ASN A 84 -7.81 3.22 17.57
CA ASN A 84 -9.25 3.23 17.37
C ASN A 84 -9.61 2.42 16.13
N ILE A 85 -10.76 1.77 16.14
CA ILE A 85 -11.19 0.90 15.04
C ILE A 85 -12.65 1.13 14.67
N LEU A 86 -12.93 1.20 13.36
CA LEU A 86 -14.26 1.19 12.77
C LEU A 86 -14.39 -0.09 11.93
N LEU A 87 -15.38 -0.92 12.25
CA LEU A 87 -15.52 -2.29 11.74
C LEU A 87 -16.82 -2.45 10.97
N SER A 88 -16.77 -3.15 9.82
CA SER A 88 -17.98 -3.66 9.17
C SER A 88 -18.54 -4.90 9.89
N ASP A 89 -17.69 -5.63 10.60
CA ASP A 89 -18.05 -6.74 11.49
C ASP A 89 -17.13 -6.75 12.73
N GLY A 90 -17.70 -6.94 13.92
CA GLY A 90 -16.94 -6.92 15.17
C GLY A 90 -16.06 -8.15 15.42
N ASN A 91 -16.17 -9.18 14.57
CA ASN A 91 -15.69 -10.51 14.91
C ASN A 91 -14.42 -10.95 14.20
N SER A 92 -14.05 -10.38 13.05
CA SER A 92 -12.91 -10.90 12.27
C SER A 92 -11.62 -10.08 12.37
N ILE A 93 -11.67 -8.83 12.84
CA ILE A 93 -10.51 -7.93 12.92
C ILE A 93 -10.37 -7.32 14.32
N SER A 94 -9.14 -7.09 14.77
CA SER A 94 -8.80 -6.52 16.07
C SER A 94 -7.57 -5.59 15.99
N THR A 95 -7.38 -4.78 17.03
CA THR A 95 -6.14 -4.03 17.29
C THR A 95 -5.33 -4.63 18.44
N ASP A 96 -5.85 -5.66 19.11
CA ASP A 96 -5.23 -6.32 20.26
C ASP A 96 -4.51 -7.60 19.83
N PHE A 97 -3.19 -7.66 20.03
CA PHE A 97 -2.35 -8.82 19.69
C PHE A 97 -2.66 -10.10 20.50
N THR A 98 -3.42 -9.97 21.58
CA THR A 98 -3.90 -11.09 22.40
C THR A 98 -5.22 -11.68 21.86
N ALA A 99 -5.89 -11.02 20.92
CA ALA A 99 -7.17 -11.46 20.39
C ALA A 99 -7.01 -12.66 19.44
N GLY A 100 -7.22 -13.87 19.96
CA GLY A 100 -7.26 -15.10 19.15
C GLY A 100 -8.40 -15.11 18.14
N GLY A 101 -8.21 -15.83 17.03
CA GLY A 101 -9.23 -16.03 15.99
C GLY A 101 -9.43 -14.84 15.05
N LYS A 102 -8.61 -13.78 15.12
CA LYS A 102 -8.81 -12.53 14.37
C LYS A 102 -7.57 -12.14 13.57
N ILE A 103 -7.78 -11.32 12.55
CA ILE A 103 -6.69 -10.55 11.94
C ILE A 103 -6.42 -9.34 12.82
N ILE A 104 -5.16 -9.08 13.13
CA ILE A 104 -4.78 -8.00 14.04
C ILE A 104 -3.86 -7.03 13.30
N LEU A 105 -4.12 -5.72 13.43
CA LEU A 105 -3.19 -4.69 12.99
C LEU A 105 -3.04 -3.63 14.07
N ASN A 106 -1.81 -3.46 14.56
CA ASN A 106 -1.45 -2.39 15.50
C ASN A 106 0.08 -2.31 15.69
N LYS A 107 0.53 -1.37 16.53
CA LYS A 107 1.89 -1.32 17.07
C LYS A 107 2.01 -2.21 18.31
N LYS A 108 3.21 -2.75 18.51
CA LYS A 108 3.56 -3.54 19.71
C LYS A 108 4.26 -2.73 20.77
N THR A 109 4.89 -1.64 20.38
CA THR A 109 5.61 -0.70 21.24
C THR A 109 5.33 0.73 20.79
N SER A 110 5.46 1.69 21.69
CA SER A 110 5.28 3.11 21.36
C SER A 110 6.31 3.54 20.31
N ASN A 111 5.86 4.26 19.28
CA ASN A 111 6.66 4.70 18.13
C ASN A 111 7.33 3.57 17.31
N GLY A 112 6.96 2.31 17.56
CA GLY A 112 7.43 1.18 16.78
C GLY A 112 6.69 1.03 15.46
N ASN A 113 7.07 0.00 14.71
CA ASN A 113 6.42 -0.34 13.45
C ASN A 113 5.01 -0.88 13.67
N VAL A 114 4.18 -0.74 12.63
CA VAL A 114 2.87 -1.36 12.53
C VAL A 114 3.04 -2.80 12.05
N TYR A 115 2.42 -3.73 12.76
CA TYR A 115 2.43 -5.15 12.43
C TYR A 115 1.04 -5.62 12.04
N VAL A 116 0.99 -6.61 11.16
CA VAL A 116 -0.20 -7.42 10.86
C VAL A 116 0.04 -8.82 11.39
N LYS A 117 -0.95 -9.39 12.08
CA LYS A 117 -0.90 -10.77 12.58
C LYS A 117 -2.11 -11.55 12.10
N ASN A 118 -1.89 -12.79 11.71
CA ASN A 118 -2.95 -13.76 11.58
C ASN A 118 -3.14 -14.52 12.91
N GLY A 119 -4.09 -14.08 13.72
CA GLY A 119 -4.47 -14.78 14.96
C GLY A 119 -5.43 -15.95 14.74
N ARG A 120 -5.83 -16.25 13.49
CA ARG A 120 -6.74 -17.34 13.15
C ARG A 120 -6.02 -18.68 13.19
N SER A 121 -6.79 -19.76 13.21
CA SER A 121 -6.30 -21.15 13.09
C SER A 121 -6.09 -21.61 11.65
N THR A 122 -6.37 -20.75 10.67
CA THR A 122 -6.26 -21.00 9.23
C THR A 122 -5.43 -19.91 8.57
N GLU A 123 -4.83 -20.21 7.42
CA GLU A 123 -4.18 -19.22 6.56
C GLU A 123 -5.14 -18.07 6.24
N ALA A 124 -4.59 -16.86 6.10
CA ALA A 124 -5.37 -15.67 5.80
C ALA A 124 -4.75 -14.83 4.68
N TYR A 125 -5.61 -14.31 3.80
CA TYR A 125 -5.25 -13.41 2.71
C TYR A 125 -5.65 -11.97 3.05
N ILE A 126 -4.67 -11.15 3.39
CA ILE A 126 -4.91 -9.83 4.00
C ILE A 126 -4.41 -8.74 3.04
N ASN A 127 -5.28 -7.76 2.78
CA ASN A 127 -4.90 -6.53 2.10
C ASN A 127 -4.86 -5.40 3.13
N VAL A 128 -3.76 -4.66 3.16
CA VAL A 128 -3.62 -3.45 3.98
C VAL A 128 -3.30 -2.28 3.08
N MET A 129 -3.96 -1.15 3.27
CA MET A 129 -3.66 0.10 2.60
C MET A 129 -3.56 1.20 3.65
N GLN A 130 -2.44 1.90 3.67
CA GLN A 130 -2.32 3.13 4.46
C GLN A 130 -2.98 4.28 3.69
N ILE A 131 -3.95 4.93 4.32
CA ILE A 131 -4.72 6.04 3.72
C ILE A 131 -4.07 7.39 4.05
N THR A 132 -3.41 7.51 5.19
CA THR A 132 -2.72 8.75 5.58
C THR A 132 -1.33 8.44 6.08
N ASN A 133 -0.35 9.20 5.61
CA ASN A 133 1.05 9.18 6.00
C ASN A 133 1.39 10.49 6.71
N TYR A 134 1.31 10.48 8.05
CA TYR A 134 1.84 11.54 8.91
C TYR A 134 3.01 11.02 9.75
#